data_AF-A0A7H5F4J2-F1
#
_entry.id   AF-A0A7H5F4J2-F1
#
_cell.length_a   1.000
_cell.length_b   1.000
_cell.length_c   1.000
_cell.angle_alpha   90.00
_cell.angle_beta   90.00
_cell.angle_gamma   90.00
#
_symmetry.space_group_name_H-M   'P 1'
#
loop_
_entity.id
_entity.type
_entity.pdbx_description
1 polymer ?
#
loop_
_entity_poly.entity_id
_entity_poly.type
_entity_poly.pdbx_seq_one_letter_code
_entity_poly.pdbx_strand_id
1 'polypeptide(L)'
;MEEDLRLLVNKDKTAICRPVRFELLGYGFVSSFRKGEKGKYVLRVAAKSWQRLKLKIKAITRKTSPIPFEDRIQRLNALMYGWLGYFQLGKIWGKLRALDGWIRNRLRYCIWKQWKKPNRRMRALRQLGIEAEMAYAWSRSRMGGWAIAQSPIMGTTVTEARLAQRGYRSFTKYYEQLFHGS
;
A
#
# COMPACT_ATOMS: atom_id res chain seq x y z
N MET A 1 41.07 6.63 -15.19
CA MET A 1 39.90 5.85 -14.71
C MET A 1 39.14 5.13 -15.82
N GLU A 2 38.59 5.78 -16.86
CA GLU A 2 38.00 5.04 -18.01
C GLU A 2 39.07 4.26 -18.80
N GLU A 3 40.25 4.85 -18.98
CA GLU A 3 41.36 4.26 -19.75
C GLU A 3 42.03 3.08 -19.03
N ASP A 4 42.06 3.10 -17.70
CA ASP A 4 42.72 2.05 -16.89
C ASP A 4 41.85 0.79 -16.73
N LEU A 5 40.52 0.97 -16.62
CA LEU A 5 39.56 -0.11 -16.32
C LEU A 5 38.83 -0.63 -17.58
N ARG A 6 38.99 0.01 -18.74
CA ARG A 6 38.33 -0.33 -20.03
C ARG A 6 36.81 -0.52 -19.92
N LEU A 7 36.14 0.28 -19.09
CA LEU A 7 34.68 0.28 -18.94
C LEU A 7 34.08 1.49 -19.62
N LEU A 8 33.02 1.28 -20.42
CA LEU A 8 32.29 2.36 -21.07
C LEU A 8 31.29 3.00 -20.11
N VAL A 9 31.37 4.32 -19.89
CA VAL A 9 30.37 5.05 -19.11
C VAL A 9 29.07 5.22 -19.90
N ASN A 10 27.95 4.89 -19.25
CA ASN A 10 26.63 5.15 -19.80
C ASN A 10 26.27 6.63 -19.63
N LYS A 11 26.42 7.41 -20.71
CA LYS A 11 26.18 8.86 -20.73
C LYS A 11 24.72 9.24 -20.44
N ASP A 12 23.76 8.39 -20.77
CA ASP A 12 22.33 8.65 -20.49
C ASP A 12 21.99 8.58 -19.00
N LYS A 13 22.76 7.79 -18.23
CA LYS A 13 22.58 7.64 -16.77
C LYS A 13 23.46 8.58 -15.95
N THR A 14 24.46 9.18 -16.57
CA THR A 14 25.50 9.95 -15.88
C THR A 14 25.31 11.43 -16.15
N ALA A 15 24.94 12.19 -15.12
CA ALA A 15 24.70 13.62 -15.25
C ALA A 15 25.19 14.39 -14.02
N ILE A 16 25.89 15.50 -14.25
CA ILE A 16 26.21 16.47 -13.21
C ILE A 16 24.93 17.25 -12.91
N CYS A 17 24.26 16.91 -11.81
CA CYS A 17 23.00 17.52 -11.42
C CYS A 17 22.93 17.78 -9.92
N ARG A 18 22.06 18.71 -9.51
CA ARG A 18 21.82 18.98 -8.08
C ARG A 18 21.24 17.72 -7.43
N PRO A 19 21.60 17.36 -6.18
CA PRO A 19 21.10 16.17 -5.49
C PRO A 19 19.58 16.03 -5.50
N VAL A 20 18.85 17.15 -5.47
CA VAL A 20 17.37 17.20 -5.49
C VAL A 20 16.77 16.60 -6.77
N ARG A 21 17.50 16.63 -7.89
CA ARG A 21 17.08 16.07 -9.18
C ARG A 21 17.63 14.67 -9.43
N PHE A 22 18.47 14.16 -8.52
CA PHE A 22 19.13 12.87 -8.65
C PHE A 22 18.38 11.79 -7.85
N GLU A 23 18.25 10.60 -8.45
CA GLU A 23 17.75 9.41 -7.76
C GLU A 23 18.86 8.34 -7.71
N LEU A 24 19.16 7.84 -6.52
CA LEU A 24 20.16 6.80 -6.27
C LEU A 24 19.53 5.64 -5.53
N LEU A 25 19.67 4.41 -6.04
CA LEU A 25 19.17 3.18 -5.41
C LEU A 25 17.69 3.26 -4.97
N GLY A 26 16.87 3.97 -5.74
CA GLY A 26 15.44 4.14 -5.44
C GLY A 26 15.12 5.18 -4.36
N TYR A 27 16.12 5.92 -3.88
CA TYR A 27 15.99 7.14 -3.09
C TYR A 27 16.22 8.37 -3.96
N GLY A 28 15.66 9.50 -3.56
CA GLY A 28 16.00 10.83 -4.03
C GLY A 28 16.23 11.75 -2.83
N PHE A 29 16.67 12.98 -3.09
CA PHE A 29 17.06 13.91 -2.04
C PHE A 29 16.13 15.11 -2.00
N VAL A 30 15.80 15.60 -0.80
CA VAL A 30 15.03 16.83 -0.61
C VAL A 30 15.76 17.71 0.39
N SER A 31 15.79 19.02 0.16
CA SER A 31 16.38 19.95 1.13
C SER A 31 15.68 19.85 2.48
N SER A 32 16.44 19.84 3.58
CA SER A 32 15.88 20.03 4.91
C SER A 32 15.22 21.40 4.97
N PHE A 33 13.99 21.46 5.48
CA PHE A 33 13.25 22.72 5.71
C PHE A 33 13.38 23.22 7.15
N ARG A 34 14.30 22.66 7.95
CA ARG A 34 14.55 23.14 9.32
C ARG A 34 15.21 24.52 9.27
N LYS A 35 14.61 25.48 9.98
CA LYS A 35 15.11 26.86 10.09
C LYS A 35 16.57 26.84 10.59
N GLY A 36 17.50 27.36 9.80
CA GLY A 36 18.94 27.38 10.10
C GLY A 36 19.77 26.26 9.46
N GLU A 37 19.17 25.21 8.90
CA GLU A 37 19.92 24.12 8.23
C GLU A 37 20.00 24.35 6.71
N LYS A 38 20.92 25.22 6.26
CA LYS A 38 21.22 25.33 4.82
C LYS A 38 22.16 24.19 4.40
N GLY A 39 21.86 23.53 3.28
CA GLY A 39 22.75 22.52 2.66
C GLY A 39 22.58 21.08 3.16
N LYS A 40 21.70 20.81 4.13
CA LYS A 40 21.38 19.43 4.55
C LYS A 40 20.28 18.83 3.69
N TYR A 41 20.47 17.59 3.23
CA TYR A 41 19.49 16.85 2.44
C TYR A 41 18.92 15.67 3.24
N VAL A 42 17.62 15.43 3.09
CA VAL A 42 16.91 14.29 3.66
C VAL A 42 16.55 13.32 2.55
N LEU A 43 16.65 12.03 2.84
CA LEU A 43 16.26 10.97 1.92
C LEU A 43 14.74 10.92 1.74
N ARG A 44 14.32 10.75 0.49
CA ARG A 44 12.95 10.54 0.06
C ARG A 44 12.92 9.30 -0.80
N VAL A 45 11.87 8.49 -0.71
CA VAL A 45 11.68 7.40 -1.67
C VAL A 45 11.32 7.94 -3.05
N ALA A 46 12.04 7.48 -4.08
CA ALA A 46 11.87 7.85 -5.48
C ALA A 46 10.44 7.56 -5.98
N ALA A 47 9.96 8.36 -6.94
CA ALA A 47 8.61 8.20 -7.48
C ALA A 47 8.41 6.82 -8.15
N LYS A 48 9.45 6.35 -8.86
CA LYS A 48 9.46 5.02 -9.51
C LYS A 48 9.31 3.87 -8.50
N SER A 49 9.94 3.98 -7.33
CA SER A 49 9.84 2.98 -6.26
C SER A 49 8.41 2.86 -5.72
N TRP A 50 7.72 3.99 -5.52
CA TRP A 50 6.30 4.01 -5.13
C TRP A 50 5.38 3.39 -6.19
N GLN A 51 5.63 3.72 -7.47
CA GLN A 51 4.85 3.15 -8.58
C GLN A 51 5.02 1.63 -8.64
N ARG A 52 6.26 1.14 -8.56
CA ARG A 52 6.57 -0.30 -8.49
C ARG A 52 5.87 -0.99 -7.32
N LEU A 53 5.88 -0.37 -6.13
CA LEU A 53 5.14 -0.90 -4.97
C LEU A 53 3.64 -1.01 -5.26
N LYS A 54 3.02 0.06 -5.76
CA LYS A 54 1.59 0.07 -6.10
C LYS A 54 1.24 -1.00 -7.15
N LEU A 55 2.11 -1.23 -8.14
CA LEU A 55 1.94 -2.28 -9.13
C LEU A 55 1.98 -3.69 -8.51
N LYS A 56 2.97 -3.96 -7.64
CA LYS A 56 3.05 -5.23 -6.89
C LYS A 56 1.81 -5.46 -6.02
N ILE A 57 1.36 -4.43 -5.29
CA ILE A 57 0.12 -4.51 -4.50
C ILE A 57 -1.08 -4.77 -5.40
N LYS A 58 -1.22 -4.09 -6.56
CA LYS A 58 -2.32 -4.33 -7.51
C LYS A 58 -2.34 -5.77 -8.01
N ALA A 59 -1.17 -6.36 -8.26
CA ALA A 59 -1.05 -7.74 -8.70
C ALA A 59 -1.53 -8.72 -7.62
N ILE A 60 -1.05 -8.57 -6.38
CA ILE A 60 -1.47 -9.40 -5.24
C ILE A 60 -2.97 -9.24 -4.96
N THR A 61 -3.46 -8.00 -4.97
CA THR A 61 -4.86 -7.67 -4.67
C THR A 61 -5.74 -7.65 -5.94
N ARG A 62 -5.38 -8.42 -6.97
CA ARG A 62 -6.21 -8.55 -8.17
C ARG A 62 -7.46 -9.36 -7.81
N LYS A 63 -8.63 -8.73 -7.93
CA LYS A 63 -9.94 -9.33 -7.56
C LYS A 63 -10.33 -10.58 -8.35
N THR A 64 -9.74 -10.79 -9.53
CA THR A 64 -9.98 -11.94 -10.41
C THR A 64 -8.99 -13.07 -10.22
N SER A 65 -7.97 -12.86 -9.38
CA SER A 65 -6.96 -13.89 -9.13
C SER A 65 -7.53 -14.97 -8.21
N PRO A 66 -7.34 -16.27 -8.53
CA PRO A 66 -7.85 -17.41 -7.75
C PRO A 66 -6.99 -17.69 -6.50
N ILE A 67 -6.45 -16.65 -5.86
CA ILE A 67 -5.63 -16.77 -4.66
C ILE A 67 -6.56 -16.68 -3.44
N PRO A 68 -6.46 -17.61 -2.46
CA PRO A 68 -7.14 -17.53 -1.18
C PRO A 68 -6.92 -16.18 -0.48
N PHE A 69 -7.85 -15.79 0.39
CA PHE A 69 -7.77 -14.47 1.01
C PHE A 69 -6.60 -14.37 2.01
N GLU A 70 -6.36 -15.44 2.75
CA GLU A 70 -5.30 -15.60 3.74
C GLU A 70 -3.92 -15.53 3.05
N ASP A 71 -3.70 -16.28 1.96
CA ASP A 71 -2.48 -16.20 1.14
C ASP A 71 -2.24 -14.79 0.60
N ARG A 72 -3.32 -14.10 0.21
CA ARG A 72 -3.25 -12.71 -0.26
C ARG A 72 -2.77 -11.78 0.84
N ILE A 73 -3.25 -11.95 2.07
CA ILE A 73 -2.79 -11.21 3.23
C ILE A 73 -1.32 -11.51 3.52
N GLN A 74 -0.91 -12.78 3.54
CA GLN A 74 0.48 -13.16 3.80
C GLN A 74 1.45 -12.55 2.78
N ARG A 75 1.16 -12.66 1.48
CA ARG A 75 1.96 -12.05 0.40
C ARG A 75 2.04 -10.53 0.54
N LEU A 76 0.93 -9.91 0.93
CA LEU A 76 0.86 -8.47 1.13
C LEU A 76 1.70 -8.04 2.34
N ASN A 77 1.57 -8.72 3.48
CA ASN A 77 2.37 -8.48 4.68
C ASN A 77 3.88 -8.62 4.40
N ALA A 78 4.30 -9.70 3.73
CA ALA A 78 5.71 -9.91 3.38
C ALA A 78 6.26 -8.80 2.47
N LEU A 79 5.48 -8.41 1.45
CA LEU A 79 5.84 -7.29 0.57
C LEU A 79 5.98 -5.99 1.36
N MET A 80 5.03 -5.70 2.24
CA MET A 80 4.99 -4.46 3.03
C MET A 80 6.17 -4.38 4.00
N TYR A 81 6.43 -5.47 4.73
CA TYR A 81 7.53 -5.56 5.67
C TYR A 81 8.89 -5.37 4.99
N GLY A 82 9.18 -6.15 3.93
CA GLY A 82 10.45 -6.05 3.21
C GLY A 82 10.65 -4.69 2.54
N TRP A 83 9.58 -4.09 2.00
CA TRP A 83 9.67 -2.77 1.37
C TRP A 83 9.96 -1.66 2.39
N LEU A 84 9.34 -1.72 3.58
CA LEU A 84 9.64 -0.76 4.65
C LEU A 84 11.06 -0.90 5.17
N GLY A 85 11.53 -2.13 5.40
CA GLY A 85 12.90 -2.39 5.83
C GLY A 85 13.92 -1.80 4.87
N TYR A 86 13.70 -1.94 3.56
CA TYR A 86 14.58 -1.34 2.56
C TYR A 86 14.52 0.19 2.55
N PHE A 87 13.32 0.77 2.61
CA PHE A 87 13.11 2.23 2.50
C PHE A 87 13.15 2.97 3.83
N GLN A 88 13.79 2.37 4.83
CA GLN A 88 13.66 2.84 6.21
C GLN A 88 14.28 4.22 6.46
N LEU A 89 15.29 4.60 5.67
CA LEU A 89 16.01 5.87 5.84
C LEU A 89 15.21 7.10 5.38
N GLY A 90 14.07 6.90 4.70
CA GLY A 90 13.26 7.98 4.15
C GLY A 90 12.13 8.43 5.06
N LYS A 91 11.82 9.74 5.09
CA LYS A 91 10.60 10.25 5.75
C LYS A 91 9.36 9.91 4.91
N ILE A 92 8.67 8.82 5.25
CA ILE A 92 7.57 8.26 4.42
C ILE A 92 6.19 8.20 5.09
N TRP A 93 6.10 8.48 6.39
CA TRP A 93 4.89 8.29 7.21
C TRP A 93 3.57 8.78 6.56
N GLY A 94 3.50 10.05 6.14
CA GLY A 94 2.27 10.61 5.57
C GLY A 94 1.80 9.90 4.30
N LYS A 95 2.74 9.44 3.46
CA LYS A 95 2.42 8.69 2.23
C LYS A 95 1.96 7.26 2.55
N LEU A 96 2.49 6.64 3.61
CA LEU A 96 2.08 5.31 4.05
C LEU A 96 0.63 5.29 4.51
N ARG A 97 0.18 6.28 5.29
CA ARG A 97 -1.21 6.38 5.76
C ARG A 97 -2.22 6.39 4.61
N ALA A 98 -1.95 7.18 3.57
CA ALA A 98 -2.79 7.23 2.38
C ALA A 98 -2.78 5.89 1.62
N LEU A 99 -1.61 5.25 1.54
CA LEU A 99 -1.46 3.95 0.90
C LEU A 99 -2.22 2.84 1.65
N ASP A 100 -2.21 2.86 2.98
CA ASP A 100 -2.94 1.92 3.83
C ASP A 100 -4.46 2.01 3.63
N GLY A 101 -5.01 3.22 3.49
CA GLY A 101 -6.42 3.41 3.12
C GLY A 101 -6.73 2.75 1.77
N TRP A 102 -5.90 2.98 0.77
CA TRP A 102 -6.05 2.39 -0.55
C TRP A 102 -5.96 0.86 -0.52
N ILE A 103 -5.02 0.27 0.23
CA ILE A 103 -4.87 -1.18 0.38
C ILE A 103 -6.11 -1.81 1.02
N ARG A 104 -6.61 -1.24 2.13
CA ARG A 104 -7.82 -1.73 2.80
C ARG A 104 -9.01 -1.74 1.85
N ASN A 105 -9.18 -0.69 1.04
CA ASN A 105 -10.23 -0.64 0.02
C ASN A 105 -10.05 -1.73 -1.06
N ARG A 106 -8.82 -2.07 -1.44
CA ARG A 106 -8.57 -3.18 -2.37
C ARG A 106 -8.92 -4.54 -1.74
N LEU A 107 -8.57 -4.77 -0.47
CA LEU A 107 -8.95 -5.99 0.24
C LEU A 107 -10.47 -6.12 0.36
N ARG A 108 -11.17 -5.04 0.77
CA ARG A 108 -12.64 -4.98 0.77
C ARG A 108 -13.23 -5.33 -0.59
N TYR A 109 -12.64 -4.82 -1.67
CA TYR A 109 -13.13 -5.14 -3.00
C TYR A 109 -12.94 -6.63 -3.35
N CYS A 110 -11.84 -7.26 -2.92
CA CYS A 110 -11.64 -8.69 -3.11
C CYS A 110 -12.71 -9.51 -2.38
N ILE A 111 -13.00 -9.17 -1.11
CA ILE A 111 -14.05 -9.81 -0.31
C ILE A 111 -15.42 -9.65 -0.98
N TRP A 112 -15.78 -8.42 -1.36
CA TRP A 112 -17.05 -8.15 -2.03
C TRP A 112 -17.21 -8.94 -3.33
N LYS A 113 -16.12 -9.08 -4.09
CA LYS A 113 -16.12 -9.84 -5.34
C LYS A 113 -16.25 -11.35 -5.08
N GLN A 114 -15.63 -11.87 -4.01
CA GLN A 114 -15.73 -13.27 -3.60
C GLN A 114 -17.16 -13.66 -3.19
N TRP A 115 -17.93 -12.75 -2.59
CA TRP A 115 -19.34 -12.98 -2.29
C TRP A 115 -20.17 -13.19 -3.55
N LYS A 116 -19.84 -12.53 -4.66
CA LYS A 116 -20.39 -12.68 -6.03
C LYS A 116 -21.91 -12.51 -6.18
N LYS A 117 -22.72 -13.33 -5.51
CA LYS A 117 -24.19 -13.40 -5.59
C LYS A 117 -24.87 -12.58 -4.47
N PRO A 118 -26.02 -11.93 -4.72
CA PRO A 118 -26.73 -11.12 -3.72
C PRO A 118 -27.05 -11.88 -2.43
N ASN A 119 -27.59 -13.10 -2.52
CA ASN A 119 -27.94 -13.88 -1.33
C ASN A 119 -26.73 -14.24 -0.47
N ARG A 120 -25.57 -14.49 -1.10
CA ARG A 120 -24.31 -14.75 -0.39
C ARG A 120 -23.79 -13.49 0.30
N ARG A 121 -23.88 -12.32 -0.36
CA ARG A 121 -23.55 -11.03 0.24
C ARG A 121 -24.42 -10.74 1.45
N MET A 122 -25.73 -10.91 1.33
CA MET A 122 -26.69 -10.73 2.42
C MET A 122 -26.35 -11.64 3.62
N ARG A 123 -26.10 -12.93 3.37
CA ARG A 123 -25.70 -13.88 4.43
C ARG A 123 -24.39 -13.45 5.11
N ALA A 124 -23.38 -13.07 4.32
CA ALA A 124 -22.10 -12.62 4.87
C ALA A 124 -22.23 -11.33 5.68
N LEU A 125 -23.05 -10.37 5.22
CA LEU A 125 -23.34 -9.14 5.95
C LEU A 125 -24.02 -9.42 7.29
N ARG A 126 -25.02 -10.31 7.32
CA ARG A 126 -25.70 -10.74 8.55
C ARG A 126 -24.74 -11.45 9.52
N GLN A 127 -23.90 -12.35 9.02
CA GLN A 127 -22.86 -13.01 9.83
C GLN A 127 -21.85 -12.02 10.41
N LEU A 128 -21.68 -10.88 9.74
CA LEU A 128 -20.81 -9.79 10.15
C LEU A 128 -21.54 -8.76 11.04
N GLY A 129 -22.76 -9.07 11.51
CA GLY A 129 -23.51 -8.27 12.49
C GLY A 129 -24.32 -7.13 11.90
N ILE A 130 -24.61 -7.15 10.60
CA ILE A 130 -25.49 -6.16 9.96
C ILE A 130 -26.95 -6.61 10.07
N GLU A 131 -27.83 -5.70 10.49
CA GLU A 131 -29.28 -5.90 10.55
C GLU A 131 -29.87 -6.46 9.26
N ALA A 132 -30.89 -7.31 9.37
CA ALA A 132 -31.40 -8.10 8.24
C ALA A 132 -31.89 -7.24 7.07
N GLU A 133 -32.68 -6.20 7.36
CA GLU A 133 -33.21 -5.26 6.37
C GLU A 133 -32.09 -4.46 5.67
N MET A 134 -31.13 -3.96 6.46
CA MET A 134 -29.98 -3.23 5.93
C MET A 134 -29.08 -4.12 5.08
N ALA A 135 -28.84 -5.36 5.51
CA ALA A 135 -28.11 -6.36 4.75
C ALA A 135 -28.81 -6.70 3.43
N TYR A 136 -30.15 -6.77 3.44
CA TYR A 136 -30.94 -6.99 2.22
C TYR A 136 -30.72 -5.85 1.22
N ALA A 137 -30.90 -4.60 1.65
CA ALA A 137 -30.71 -3.41 0.82
C ALA A 137 -29.27 -3.33 0.27
N TRP A 138 -28.26 -3.48 1.14
CA TRP A 138 -26.85 -3.37 0.76
C TRP A 138 -26.41 -4.47 -0.21
N SER A 139 -26.90 -5.70 -0.04
CA SER A 139 -26.54 -6.84 -0.90
C SER A 139 -26.92 -6.67 -2.37
N ARG A 140 -27.98 -5.88 -2.61
CA ARG A 140 -28.59 -5.60 -3.94
C ARG A 140 -28.23 -4.22 -4.49
N SER A 141 -27.32 -3.50 -3.85
CA SER A 141 -26.83 -2.22 -4.35
C SER A 141 -26.35 -2.32 -5.81
N ARG A 142 -26.77 -1.35 -6.63
CA ARG A 142 -26.37 -1.21 -8.05
C ARG A 142 -25.02 -0.50 -8.22
N MET A 143 -24.39 -0.08 -7.14
CA MET A 143 -23.10 0.62 -7.18
C MET A 143 -21.99 -0.30 -7.74
N GLY A 144 -21.03 0.31 -8.43
CA GLY A 144 -19.83 -0.41 -8.88
C GLY A 144 -19.03 -0.97 -7.70
N GLY A 145 -18.39 -2.14 -7.87
CA GLY A 145 -17.72 -2.82 -6.75
C GLY A 145 -16.61 -2.02 -6.07
N TRP A 146 -15.93 -1.11 -6.78
CA TRP A 146 -14.96 -0.19 -6.19
C TRP A 146 -15.62 0.93 -5.39
N ALA A 147 -16.79 1.40 -5.80
CA ALA A 147 -17.59 2.35 -5.04
C ALA A 147 -18.11 1.70 -3.74
N ILE A 148 -18.56 0.43 -3.82
CA ILE A 148 -18.99 -0.34 -2.63
C ILE A 148 -17.84 -0.57 -1.65
N ALA A 149 -16.63 -0.85 -2.13
CA ALA A 149 -15.47 -1.05 -1.28
C ALA A 149 -15.07 0.20 -0.48
N GLN A 150 -15.40 1.39 -0.99
CA GLN A 150 -15.15 2.68 -0.35
C GLN A 150 -16.36 3.21 0.42
N SER A 151 -17.55 2.66 0.18
CA SER A 151 -18.76 3.11 0.84
C SER A 151 -18.86 2.58 2.28
N PRO A 152 -19.75 3.16 3.10
CA PRO A 152 -20.01 2.65 4.45
C PRO A 152 -20.35 1.16 4.47
N ILE A 153 -20.97 0.62 3.41
CA ILE A 153 -21.33 -0.80 3.28
C ILE A 153 -20.15 -1.71 3.64
N MET A 154 -18.98 -1.50 3.04
CA MET A 154 -17.79 -2.30 3.34
C MET A 154 -16.89 -1.64 4.38
N GLY A 155 -16.94 -0.32 4.53
CA GLY A 155 -16.17 0.43 5.51
C GLY A 155 -16.52 0.06 6.96
N THR A 156 -17.81 -0.06 7.26
CA THR A 156 -18.31 -0.42 8.59
C THR A 156 -18.37 -1.95 8.78
N THR A 157 -18.68 -2.70 7.72
CA THR A 157 -18.73 -4.17 7.80
C THR A 157 -17.33 -4.78 7.93
N VAL A 158 -16.38 -4.36 7.09
CA VAL A 158 -15.00 -4.87 7.08
C VAL A 158 -14.09 -3.77 7.64
N THR A 159 -14.13 -3.65 8.96
CA THR A 159 -13.31 -2.73 9.73
C THR A 159 -11.85 -3.11 9.68
N GLU A 160 -10.97 -2.17 10.02
CA GLU A 160 -9.54 -2.45 10.16
C GLU A 160 -9.27 -3.51 11.24
N ALA A 161 -10.01 -3.48 12.34
CA ALA A 161 -9.91 -4.49 13.40
C ALA A 161 -10.19 -5.90 12.89
N ARG A 162 -11.24 -6.08 12.05
CA ARG A 162 -11.56 -7.38 11.45
C ARG A 162 -10.50 -7.85 10.45
N LEU A 163 -9.92 -6.94 9.68
CA LEU A 163 -8.79 -7.27 8.83
C LEU A 163 -7.57 -7.69 9.67
N ALA A 164 -7.30 -6.99 10.77
CA ALA A 164 -6.22 -7.34 11.70
C ALA A 164 -6.40 -8.71 12.36
N GLN A 165 -7.64 -9.06 12.75
CA GLN A 165 -7.96 -10.41 13.24
C GLN A 165 -7.69 -11.51 12.20
N ARG A 166 -7.78 -11.19 10.90
CA ARG A 166 -7.41 -12.08 9.79
C ARG A 166 -5.90 -12.04 9.47
N GLY A 167 -5.10 -11.39 10.30
CA GLY A 167 -3.65 -11.28 10.15
C GLY A 167 -3.17 -10.15 9.25
N TYR A 168 -4.04 -9.28 8.72
CA TYR A 168 -3.58 -8.12 7.94
C TYR A 168 -2.96 -7.05 8.83
N ARG A 169 -1.77 -6.58 8.46
CA ARG A 169 -1.07 -5.51 9.19
C ARG A 169 -0.75 -4.34 8.26
N SER A 170 -1.07 -3.12 8.71
CA SER A 170 -0.88 -1.91 7.92
C SER A 170 0.60 -1.47 7.85
N PHE A 171 0.97 -0.71 6.83
CA PHE A 171 2.30 -0.12 6.70
C PHE A 171 2.63 0.73 7.92
N THR A 172 1.65 1.52 8.37
CA THR A 172 1.76 2.38 9.55
C THR A 172 2.14 1.54 10.79
N LYS A 173 1.51 0.38 11.00
CA LYS A 173 1.82 -0.53 12.12
C LYS A 173 3.19 -1.18 12.04
N TYR A 174 3.69 -1.48 10.85
CA TYR A 174 5.07 -1.97 10.67
C TYR A 174 6.08 -0.84 10.87
N TYR A 175 5.78 0.36 10.39
CA TYR A 175 6.62 1.53 10.59
C TYR A 175 6.70 1.89 12.09
N GLU A 176 5.59 1.89 12.83
CA GLU A 176 5.62 2.08 14.29
C GLU A 176 6.59 1.09 14.96
N GLN A 177 6.50 -0.20 14.61
CA GLN A 177 7.39 -1.22 15.17
C GLN A 177 8.87 -1.01 14.81
N LEU A 178 9.18 -0.67 13.56
CA LEU A 178 10.57 -0.54 13.10
C LEU A 178 11.27 0.73 13.60
N PHE A 179 10.52 1.81 13.84
CA PHE A 179 11.10 3.13 14.13
C PHE A 179 10.82 3.65 15.54
N HIS A 180 9.80 3.14 16.21
CA HIS A 180 9.45 3.51 17.59
C HIS A 180 9.52 2.32 18.54
N GLY A 181 10.01 1.16 18.06
CA GLY A 181 10.23 -0.04 18.85
C GLY A 181 11.64 -0.09 19.43
N SER A 182 11.81 0.51 20.61
CA SER A 182 12.67 0.05 21.72
C SER A 182 11.89 0.27 23.00
#